data_AF-A0A8R1E578-F1
#
_entry.id   AF-A0A8R1E578-F1
#
_cell.length_a   1.000
_cell.length_b   1.000
_cell.length_c   1.000
_cell.angle_alpha   90.00
_cell.angle_beta   90.00
_cell.angle_gamma   90.00
#
_symmetry.space_group_name_H-M   'P 1'
#
loop_
_entity.id
_entity.type
_entity.pdbx_description
1 polymer ?
#
loop_
_entity_poly.entity_id
_entity_poly.type
_entity_poly.pdbx_seq_one_letter_code
_entity_poly.pdbx_strand_id
1 'polypeptide(L)'
;MPAVGCNPPPQSHYRNNVRGICTGKISEHNRRSEIPYYVVIKKKKLGWAGHIMRRNDGRWTRLVQEWYPIGEKRPVRRPRMRWCDSLQKEISLFDGENLETHWSTIAKDRMAWKAVIRNHI
;
A
#
# COMPACT_ATOMS: atom_id res chain seq x y z
N MET A 1 57.81 15.43 -28.07
CA MET A 1 56.38 15.78 -28.21
C MET A 1 55.63 15.16 -27.04
N PRO A 2 55.21 15.91 -25.99
CA PRO A 2 54.47 15.32 -24.88
C PRO A 2 52.98 15.26 -25.21
N ALA A 3 52.35 14.18 -24.74
CA ALA A 3 50.94 13.88 -24.91
C ALA A 3 50.04 14.96 -24.29
N VAL A 4 48.98 15.30 -25.01
CA VAL A 4 47.94 16.23 -24.59
C VAL A 4 47.26 15.65 -23.34
N GLY A 5 47.45 16.30 -22.19
CA GLY A 5 46.82 15.90 -20.94
C GLY A 5 45.31 16.06 -21.02
N CYS A 6 44.56 14.97 -20.90
CA CYS A 6 43.12 15.02 -20.67
C CYS A 6 42.88 15.58 -19.27
N ASN A 7 42.49 16.85 -19.17
CA ASN A 7 42.01 17.42 -17.92
C ASN A 7 40.75 16.65 -17.47
N PRO A 8 40.69 16.15 -16.22
CA PRO A 8 39.48 15.52 -15.70
C PRO A 8 38.36 16.57 -15.59
N PRO A 9 37.11 16.21 -15.90
CA PRO A 9 35.98 17.12 -15.75
C PRO A 9 35.84 17.56 -14.28
N PRO A 10 35.42 18.81 -14.02
CA PRO A 10 35.27 19.31 -12.67
C PRO A 10 34.29 18.42 -11.90
N GLN A 11 34.67 18.05 -10.67
CA GLN A 11 33.85 17.24 -9.77
C GLN A 11 32.52 17.94 -9.53
N SER A 12 31.48 17.58 -10.28
CA SER A 12 30.12 17.98 -9.97
C SER A 12 29.75 17.33 -8.64
N HIS A 13 29.72 18.13 -7.58
CA HIS A 13 29.16 17.73 -6.30
C HIS A 13 27.70 17.31 -6.50
N TYR A 14 27.46 16.01 -6.70
CA TYR A 14 26.13 15.43 -6.58
C TYR A 14 25.68 15.54 -5.13
N ARG A 15 25.11 16.69 -4.77
CA ARG A 15 24.37 16.85 -3.53
C ARG A 15 23.15 15.93 -3.59
N ASN A 16 23.18 14.90 -2.76
CA ASN A 16 22.02 14.11 -2.38
C ASN A 16 20.85 15.03 -2.03
N ASN A 17 19.78 14.99 -2.82
CA ASN A 17 18.50 15.56 -2.43
C ASN A 17 17.42 14.47 -2.54
N VAL A 18 17.52 13.49 -1.65
CA VAL A 18 16.41 12.62 -1.30
C VAL A 18 15.48 13.45 -0.39
N ARG A 19 14.69 14.34 -1.01
CA ARG A 19 13.59 15.02 -0.32
C ARG A 19 12.34 14.90 -1.16
N GLY A 20 11.33 14.28 -0.57
CA GLY A 20 9.95 14.40 -0.98
C GLY A 20 9.48 13.32 -1.93
N ILE A 21 9.35 12.07 -1.45
CA ILE A 21 8.11 11.37 -1.81
C ILE A 21 7.03 12.23 -1.18
N CYS A 22 6.28 12.94 -2.01
CA CYS A 22 5.12 13.70 -1.60
C CYS A 22 4.15 12.70 -0.96
N THR A 23 4.26 12.49 0.36
CA THR A 23 3.11 12.15 1.18
C THR A 23 2.23 13.39 1.19
N GLY A 24 1.66 13.71 0.03
CA GLY A 24 0.62 14.71 -0.09
C GLY A 24 -0.46 14.24 0.87
N LYS A 25 -0.52 14.89 2.04
CA LYS A 25 -1.71 14.91 2.85
C LYS A 25 -2.80 15.31 1.87
N ILE A 26 -3.61 14.31 1.52
CA ILE A 26 -4.95 14.39 1.00
C ILE A 26 -5.54 15.70 1.54
N SER A 27 -5.48 16.73 0.71
CA SER A 27 -5.73 18.10 1.12
C SER A 27 -7.19 18.27 1.48
N GLU A 28 -7.42 18.93 2.61
CA GLU A 28 -8.72 19.38 3.10
C GLU A 28 -9.47 20.13 2.00
N HIS A 29 -10.61 19.58 1.58
CA HIS A 29 -11.75 20.34 1.12
C HIS A 29 -13.00 19.46 1.14
N ASN A 30 -13.83 19.58 2.18
CA ASN A 30 -15.27 19.55 2.01
C ASN A 30 -16.01 20.17 3.21
N ARG A 31 -16.57 21.36 3.00
CA ARG A 31 -17.58 21.95 3.89
C ARG A 31 -18.93 21.29 3.59
N ARG A 32 -19.21 20.17 4.28
CA ARG A 32 -20.51 19.65 4.76
C ARG A 32 -20.41 18.13 4.92
N SER A 33 -20.76 17.65 6.12
CA SER A 33 -20.60 16.29 6.70
C SER A 33 -19.19 15.97 7.22
N GLU A 34 -19.10 15.84 8.55
CA GLU A 34 -17.90 15.87 9.42
C GLU A 34 -16.98 14.64 9.33
N ILE A 35 -17.10 13.82 8.28
CA ILE A 35 -16.27 12.63 8.10
C ILE A 35 -15.26 12.89 6.98
N PRO A 36 -13.95 12.82 7.26
CA PRO A 36 -12.94 12.98 6.23
C PRO A 36 -13.11 11.94 5.11
N TYR A 37 -13.07 12.38 3.85
CA TYR A 37 -13.31 11.51 2.70
C TYR A 37 -12.38 10.28 2.64
N TYR A 38 -11.16 10.40 3.19
CA TYR A 38 -10.21 9.29 3.26
C TYR A 38 -10.74 8.14 4.13
N VAL A 39 -11.52 8.42 5.17
CA VAL A 39 -12.14 7.40 6.05
C VAL A 39 -13.16 6.59 5.25
N VAL A 40 -13.96 7.27 4.43
CA VAL A 40 -14.96 6.64 3.57
C VAL A 40 -14.30 5.73 2.52
N ILE A 41 -13.20 6.17 1.91
CA ILE A 41 -12.45 5.37 0.93
C ILE A 41 -11.88 4.11 1.60
N LYS A 42 -11.26 4.24 2.78
CA LYS A 42 -10.72 3.09 3.53
C LYS A 42 -11.81 2.09 3.91
N LYS A 43 -12.96 2.57 4.40
CA LYS A 43 -14.12 1.73 4.72
C LYS A 43 -14.59 0.91 3.52
N LYS A 44 -14.73 1.57 2.36
CA LYS A 44 -15.15 0.89 1.12
C LYS A 44 -14.11 -0.14 0.67
N LYS A 45 -12.82 0.20 0.77
CA LYS A 45 -11.71 -0.69 0.41
C LYS A 45 -11.69 -1.96 1.29
N LEU A 46 -11.80 -1.81 2.61
CA LEU A 46 -11.89 -2.93 3.56
C LEU A 46 -13.19 -3.74 3.38
N GLY A 47 -14.31 -3.06 3.11
CA GLY A 47 -15.58 -3.72 2.80
C GLY A 47 -15.47 -4.62 1.58
N TRP A 48 -14.86 -4.13 0.51
CA TRP A 48 -14.60 -4.90 -0.71
C TRP A 48 -13.64 -6.07 -0.45
N ALA A 49 -12.55 -5.85 0.29
CA ALA A 49 -11.60 -6.90 0.65
C ALA A 49 -12.25 -8.09 1.34
N GLY A 50 -13.05 -7.83 2.38
CA GLY A 50 -13.78 -8.88 3.08
C GLY A 50 -14.84 -9.55 2.21
N HIS A 51 -15.49 -8.80 1.31
CA HIS A 51 -16.44 -9.38 0.36
C HIS A 51 -15.76 -10.37 -0.59
N ILE A 52 -14.61 -10.03 -1.17
CA ILE A 52 -13.86 -10.92 -2.06
C ILE A 52 -13.38 -12.18 -1.33
N MET A 53 -12.86 -12.06 -0.10
CA MET A 53 -12.36 -13.20 0.68
C MET A 53 -13.45 -14.23 1.05
N ARG A 54 -14.69 -13.77 1.22
CA ARG A 54 -15.84 -14.63 1.55
C ARG A 54 -16.53 -15.20 0.32
N ARG A 55 -16.27 -14.68 -0.87
CA ARG A 55 -16.79 -15.28 -2.10
C ARG A 55 -16.06 -16.60 -2.39
N ASN A 56 -16.84 -17.61 -2.73
CA ASN A 56 -16.35 -18.93 -3.14
C ASN A 56 -16.65 -19.25 -4.61
N ASP A 57 -16.99 -18.23 -5.40
CA ASP A 57 -17.55 -18.42 -6.75
C ASP A 57 -16.48 -18.71 -7.82
N GLY A 58 -15.27 -19.12 -7.41
CA GLY A 58 -14.15 -19.45 -8.31
C GLY A 58 -13.67 -18.31 -9.21
N ARG A 59 -14.15 -17.07 -9.00
CA ARG A 59 -13.79 -15.94 -9.88
C ARG A 59 -12.33 -15.54 -9.73
N TRP A 60 -11.74 -15.17 -10.86
CA TRP A 60 -10.37 -14.67 -10.98
C TRP A 60 -10.05 -13.50 -10.04
N THR A 61 -11.06 -12.77 -9.55
CA THR A 61 -10.88 -11.67 -8.58
C THR A 61 -10.18 -12.12 -7.30
N ARG A 62 -10.49 -13.31 -6.80
CA ARG A 62 -9.79 -13.85 -5.61
C ARG A 62 -8.35 -14.25 -5.95
N LEU A 63 -8.18 -14.91 -7.09
CA LEU A 63 -6.87 -15.34 -7.59
C LEU A 63 -5.93 -14.14 -7.78
N VAL A 64 -6.37 -13.10 -8.49
CA VAL A 64 -5.57 -11.89 -8.73
C VAL A 64 -5.21 -11.15 -7.45
N GLN A 65 -6.08 -11.22 -6.44
CA GLN A 65 -5.81 -10.62 -5.15
C GLN A 65 -4.73 -11.37 -4.37
N GLU A 66 -4.85 -12.70 -4.28
CA GLU A 66 -3.86 -13.55 -3.60
C GLU A 66 -2.58 -13.76 -4.44
N TRP A 67 -2.58 -13.32 -5.70
CA TRP A 67 -1.51 -13.62 -6.67
C TRP A 67 -0.15 -13.05 -6.26
N TYR A 68 0.84 -13.95 -6.21
CA TYR A 68 2.24 -13.65 -5.99
C TYR A 68 3.05 -14.26 -7.17
N PRO A 69 3.80 -13.47 -7.96
CA PRO A 69 4.73 -14.04 -8.93
C PRO A 69 5.90 -14.69 -8.19
N ILE A 70 5.89 -16.02 -8.09
CA ILE A 70 6.97 -16.83 -7.50
C ILE A 70 8.03 -17.05 -8.58
N GLY A 71 9.29 -16.72 -8.29
CA GLY A 71 10.44 -17.07 -9.14
C GLY A 71 10.90 -16.01 -10.15
N GLU A 72 10.14 -14.94 -10.37
CA GLU A 72 10.55 -13.88 -11.31
C GLU A 72 11.17 -12.65 -10.61
N LYS A 73 12.27 -12.15 -11.17
CA LYS A 73 12.88 -10.89 -10.73
C LYS A 73 11.98 -9.73 -11.15
N ARG A 74 11.38 -9.04 -10.17
CA ARG A 74 10.54 -7.87 -10.42
C ARG A 74 11.32 -6.78 -11.19
N PRO A 75 10.70 -6.12 -12.17
CA PRO A 75 11.34 -5.04 -12.91
C PRO A 75 11.65 -3.86 -12.00
N VAL A 76 12.81 -3.23 -12.23
CA VAL A 76 13.24 -2.03 -11.51
C VAL A 76 12.22 -0.91 -11.82
N ARG A 77 11.83 -0.13 -10.80
CA ARG A 77 10.87 1.02 -10.81
C ARG A 77 9.41 0.73 -10.45
N ARG A 78 8.92 -0.52 -10.45
CA ARG A 78 7.54 -0.78 -9.96
C ARG A 78 7.52 -0.73 -8.42
N PRO A 79 6.55 -0.03 -7.78
CA PRO A 79 6.41 -0.06 -6.32
C PRO A 79 6.36 -1.50 -5.80
N ARG A 80 7.14 -1.78 -4.75
CA ARG A 80 7.18 -3.12 -4.14
C ARG A 80 5.85 -3.50 -3.46
N MET A 81 5.02 -2.50 -3.16
CA MET A 81 3.77 -2.63 -2.41
C MET A 81 2.67 -3.25 -3.26
N ARG A 82 2.21 -4.44 -2.89
CA ARG A 82 1.01 -5.04 -3.43
C ARG A 82 -0.24 -4.42 -2.81
N TRP A 83 -1.39 -4.72 -3.42
CA TRP A 83 -2.67 -4.36 -2.84
C TRP A 83 -2.91 -5.05 -1.48
N CYS A 84 -2.56 -6.34 -1.35
CA CYS A 84 -2.60 -7.06 -0.07
C CYS A 84 -1.67 -6.45 0.98
N ASP A 85 -0.47 -6.02 0.59
CA ASP A 85 0.49 -5.35 1.48
C ASP A 85 -0.04 -3.97 1.93
N SER A 86 -0.74 -3.26 1.03
CA SER A 86 -1.42 -2.01 1.34
C SER A 86 -2.53 -2.20 2.35
N LEU A 87 -3.29 -3.29 2.27
CA LEU A 87 -4.31 -3.62 3.27
C LEU A 87 -3.70 -4.01 4.60
N GLN A 88 -2.67 -4.86 4.60
CA GLN A 88 -1.96 -5.23 5.81
C GLN A 88 -1.42 -3.97 6.50
N LYS A 89 -0.81 -3.05 5.74
CA LYS A 89 -0.35 -1.77 6.28
C LYS A 89 -1.50 -0.92 6.80
N GLU A 90 -2.63 -0.85 6.09
CA GLU A 90 -3.82 -0.11 6.53
C GLU A 90 -4.52 -0.72 7.75
N ILE A 91 -4.25 -1.97 8.12
CA ILE A 91 -4.80 -2.60 9.32
C ILE A 91 -3.77 -2.47 10.45
N SER A 92 -2.50 -2.81 10.19
CA SER A 92 -1.40 -2.73 11.16
C SER A 92 -1.08 -1.30 11.63
N LEU A 93 -1.32 -0.27 10.80
CA LEU A 93 -1.15 1.12 11.23
C LEU A 93 -2.15 1.57 12.31
N PHE A 94 -3.26 0.84 12.48
CA PHE A 94 -4.34 1.22 13.38
C PHE A 94 -4.40 0.36 14.63
N ASP A 95 -4.05 -0.92 14.52
CA ASP A 95 -4.05 -1.85 15.66
C ASP A 95 -2.89 -1.62 16.64
N GLY A 96 -1.80 -0.94 16.24
CA GLY A 96 -0.62 -0.72 17.08
C GLY A 96 0.18 -1.98 17.38
N GLU A 97 -0.46 -3.15 17.34
CA GLU A 97 0.12 -4.48 17.34
C GLU A 97 0.21 -5.01 15.91
N ASN A 98 1.32 -5.69 15.62
CA ASN A 98 1.44 -6.49 14.42
C ASN A 98 0.37 -7.58 14.48
N LEU A 99 -0.72 -7.42 13.74
CA LEU A 99 -1.77 -8.41 13.56
C LEU A 99 -1.12 -9.79 13.39
N GLU A 100 -1.15 -10.61 14.44
CA GLU A 100 -0.42 -11.89 14.49
C GLU A 100 -0.93 -12.84 13.39
N THR A 101 -2.19 -12.63 12.98
CA THR A 101 -2.85 -13.35 11.91
C THR A 101 -2.96 -12.49 10.64
N HIS A 102 -2.65 -13.07 9.48
CA HIS A 102 -2.82 -12.39 8.18
C HIS A 102 -4.29 -11.97 7.96
N TRP A 103 -4.52 -10.72 7.54
CA TRP A 103 -5.85 -10.12 7.42
C TRP A 103 -6.84 -10.94 6.59
N SER A 104 -6.35 -11.71 5.60
CA SER A 104 -7.20 -12.54 4.75
C SER A 104 -7.90 -13.67 5.51
N THR A 105 -7.28 -14.15 6.60
CA THR A 105 -7.86 -15.17 7.49
C THR A 105 -9.00 -14.58 8.31
N ILE A 106 -8.77 -13.40 8.90
CA ILE A 106 -9.79 -12.67 9.68
C ILE A 106 -10.97 -12.26 8.77
N ALA A 107 -10.67 -11.88 7.53
CA ALA A 107 -11.68 -11.49 6.55
C ALA A 107 -12.68 -12.60 6.18
N LYS A 108 -12.31 -13.88 6.36
CA LYS A 108 -13.22 -15.01 6.14
C LYS A 108 -14.37 -15.01 7.14
N ASP A 109 -14.09 -14.68 8.40
CA ASP A 109 -15.14 -14.48 9.40
C ASP A 109 -15.77 -13.09 9.23
N ARG A 110 -17.07 -13.07 8.92
CA ARG A 110 -17.82 -11.82 8.75
C ARG A 110 -17.86 -11.00 10.05
N MET A 111 -17.97 -11.63 11.21
CA MET A 111 -18.11 -10.94 12.49
C MET A 111 -16.77 -10.37 12.95
N ALA A 112 -15.70 -11.17 12.87
CA ALA A 112 -14.35 -10.69 13.14
C ALA A 112 -13.96 -9.54 12.20
N TRP A 113 -14.24 -9.67 10.90
CA TRP A 113 -13.97 -8.60 9.93
C TRP A 113 -14.76 -7.31 10.20
N LYS A 114 -16.02 -7.43 10.64
CA LYS A 114 -16.83 -6.28 11.05
C LYS A 114 -16.32 -5.64 12.34
N ALA A 115 -15.77 -6.42 13.26
CA ALA A 115 -15.17 -5.89 14.49
C ALA A 115 -13.94 -5.04 14.15
N VAL A 116 -13.04 -5.55 13.31
CA VAL A 116 -11.91 -4.79 12.75
C VAL A 116 -12.42 -3.50 12.09
N ILE A 117 -13.33 -3.58 11.11
CA ILE A 117 -13.82 -2.35 10.44
C ILE A 117 -14.49 -1.35 11.40
N ARG A 118 -15.20 -1.81 12.44
CA ARG A 118 -15.88 -0.93 13.40
C ARG A 118 -14.93 -0.29 14.41
N ASN A 119 -13.92 -1.02 14.86
CA ASN A 119 -12.95 -0.53 15.85
C ASN A 119 -11.95 0.48 15.25
N HIS A 120 -11.89 0.59 13.92
CA HIS A 120 -10.89 1.40 13.20
C HIS A 120 -11.48 2.50 12.31
N ILE A 121 -12.77 2.85 12.47
CA ILE A 121 -13.48 3.94 11.77
C ILE A 121 -14.06 4.93 12.77
#